data_AF-A0A1E4XCG2-F1
#
_entry.id   AF-A0A1E4XCG2-F1
#
_cell.length_a   1.000
_cell.length_b   1.000
_cell.length_c   1.000
_cell.angle_alpha   90.00
_cell.angle_beta   90.00
_cell.angle_gamma   90.00
#
_symmetry.space_group_name_H-M   'P 1'
#
loop_
_entity.id
_entity.type
_entity.pdbx_description
1 polymer ?
#
loop_
_entity_poly.entity_id
_entity_poly.type
_entity_poly.pdbx_seq_one_letter_code
_entity_poly.pdbx_strand_id
1 'polypeptide(L)'
;MGIGDRLKEERERLGFNQTELAAIGGASKNSQYNYEKGERSPDATYLASVTNEGVDLLYVVTGERKPTKAESITVDEAQLLESYRLMDGADKQSLLRMAFALAKVVRST
;
A
#
# COMPACT_ATOMS: atom_id res chain seq x y z
N MET A 1 13.24 8.21 -8.54
CA MET A 1 11.82 7.81 -8.48
C MET A 1 11.01 8.95 -7.88
N GLY A 2 10.25 9.65 -8.72
CA GLY A 2 9.36 10.74 -8.33
C GLY A 2 7.95 10.27 -7.99
N ILE A 3 7.06 11.23 -7.69
CA ILE A 3 5.64 10.94 -7.43
C ILE A 3 4.95 10.27 -8.64
N GLY A 4 5.32 10.68 -9.87
CA GLY A 4 4.79 10.12 -11.11
C GLY A 4 5.11 8.65 -11.30
N ASP A 5 6.36 8.26 -11.05
CA ASP A 5 6.79 6.86 -11.10
C ASP A 5 6.00 5.99 -10.12
N ARG A 6 5.81 6.46 -8.89
CA ARG A 6 5.06 5.72 -7.85
C ARG A 6 3.57 5.65 -8.15
N LEU A 7 3.00 6.69 -8.72
CA LEU A 7 1.60 6.68 -9.19
C LEU A 7 1.41 5.65 -10.31
N LYS A 8 2.37 5.58 -11.24
CA LYS A 8 2.39 4.57 -12.31
C LYS A 8 2.46 3.15 -11.73
N GLU A 9 3.36 2.92 -10.77
CA GLU A 9 3.47 1.62 -10.11
C GLU A 9 2.17 1.19 -9.43
N GLU A 10 1.52 2.10 -8.69
CA GLU A 10 0.24 1.80 -8.04
C GLU A 10 -0.88 1.54 -9.05
N ARG A 11 -0.92 2.30 -10.15
CA ARG A 11 -1.85 2.05 -11.26
C ARG A 11 -1.68 0.64 -11.81
N GLU A 12 -0.44 0.26 -12.12
CA GLU A 12 -0.10 -1.06 -12.70
C GLU A 12 -0.35 -2.18 -11.70
N ARG A 13 -0.05 -1.98 -10.41
CA ARG A 13 -0.35 -2.93 -9.32
C ARG A 13 -1.83 -3.25 -9.23
N LEU A 14 -2.70 -2.24 -9.45
CA LEU A 14 -4.15 -2.38 -9.40
C LEU A 14 -4.75 -2.84 -10.75
N GLY A 15 -3.93 -3.01 -11.80
CA GLY A 15 -4.38 -3.50 -13.10
C GLY A 15 -5.12 -2.45 -13.95
N PHE A 16 -5.10 -1.17 -13.56
CA PHE A 16 -5.75 -0.11 -14.33
C PHE A 16 -4.88 0.35 -15.52
N ASN A 17 -5.53 0.67 -16.63
CA ASN A 17 -4.90 1.46 -17.69
C ASN A 17 -4.96 2.96 -17.37
N GLN A 18 -4.21 3.78 -18.12
CA GLN A 18 -4.13 5.23 -17.87
C GLN A 18 -5.48 5.95 -18.01
N THR A 19 -6.37 5.49 -18.88
CA THR A 19 -7.69 6.09 -19.08
C THR A 19 -8.60 5.81 -17.88
N GLU A 20 -8.57 4.59 -17.36
CA GLU A 20 -9.38 4.16 -16.21
C GLU A 20 -9.01 4.94 -14.95
N LEU A 21 -7.72 4.97 -14.59
CA LEU A 21 -7.28 5.69 -13.40
C LEU A 21 -7.48 7.21 -13.54
N ALA A 22 -7.28 7.76 -14.73
CA ALA A 22 -7.59 9.15 -15.01
C ALA A 22 -9.07 9.47 -14.74
N ALA A 23 -9.98 8.62 -15.21
CA ALA A 23 -11.41 8.80 -15.03
C ALA A 23 -11.81 8.79 -13.54
N ILE A 24 -11.25 7.87 -12.75
CA ILE A 24 -11.43 7.81 -11.29
C ILE A 24 -11.00 9.13 -10.63
N GLY A 25 -9.84 9.65 -11.03
CA GLY A 25 -9.31 10.92 -10.53
C GLY A 25 -9.96 12.18 -11.11
N GLY A 26 -11.01 12.06 -11.94
CA GLY A 26 -11.64 13.21 -12.61
C GLY A 26 -10.73 13.93 -13.60
N ALA A 27 -9.73 13.23 -14.15
CA ALA A 27 -8.72 13.76 -15.04
C ALA A 27 -8.82 13.17 -16.45
N SER A 28 -8.14 13.81 -17.40
CA SER A 28 -7.98 13.27 -18.76
C SER A 28 -6.85 12.24 -18.81
N LYS A 29 -6.90 11.32 -19.79
CA LYS A 29 -5.77 10.40 -20.08
C LYS A 29 -4.44 11.14 -20.27
N ASN A 30 -4.48 12.32 -20.91
CA ASN A 30 -3.29 13.14 -21.12
C ASN A 30 -2.74 13.70 -19.80
N SER A 31 -3.62 14.11 -18.88
CA SER A 31 -3.21 14.51 -17.54
C SER A 31 -2.51 13.36 -16.81
N GLN A 32 -3.09 12.16 -16.87
CA GLN A 32 -2.49 10.97 -16.26
C GLN A 32 -1.11 10.65 -16.83
N TYR A 33 -0.98 10.71 -18.16
CA TYR A 33 0.31 10.53 -18.82
C TYR A 33 1.35 11.56 -18.34
N ASN A 34 0.96 12.84 -18.24
CA ASN A 34 1.86 13.89 -17.75
C ASN A 34 2.22 13.73 -16.28
N TYR A 35 1.32 13.19 -15.45
CA TYR A 35 1.60 12.84 -14.06
C TYR A 35 2.65 11.73 -13.99
N GLU A 36 2.45 10.64 -14.72
CA GLU A 36 3.35 9.49 -14.72
C GLU A 36 4.73 9.80 -15.31
N LYS A 37 4.81 10.77 -16.24
CA LYS A 37 6.07 11.26 -16.79
C LYS A 37 6.76 12.31 -15.89
N GLY A 38 6.09 12.77 -14.83
CA GLY A 38 6.60 13.79 -13.92
C GLY A 38 6.61 15.21 -14.49
N GLU A 39 5.92 15.46 -15.61
CA GLU A 39 5.79 16.79 -16.22
C GLU A 39 4.80 17.67 -15.45
N ARG A 40 3.86 17.05 -14.74
CA ARG A 40 2.92 17.72 -13.84
C ARG A 40 2.71 16.86 -12.60
N SER A 41 2.35 17.48 -11.48
CA SER A 41 1.92 16.73 -10.29
C SER A 41 0.39 16.59 -10.25
N PRO A 42 -0.14 15.42 -9.84
CA PRO A 42 -1.56 15.29 -9.50
C PRO A 42 -1.88 16.18 -8.30
N ASP A 43 -3.10 16.71 -8.24
CA ASP A 43 -3.56 17.48 -7.09
C ASP A 43 -4.12 16.58 -5.99
N ALA A 44 -4.40 17.18 -4.82
CA ALA A 44 -4.91 16.44 -3.68
C ALA A 44 -6.31 15.83 -3.93
N THR A 45 -7.14 16.44 -4.77
CA THR A 45 -8.48 15.93 -5.10
C THR A 45 -8.37 14.67 -5.96
N TYR A 46 -7.53 14.71 -7.00
CA TYR A 46 -7.20 13.54 -7.81
C TYR A 46 -6.71 12.38 -6.93
N LEU A 47 -5.74 12.68 -6.05
CA LEU A 47 -5.12 11.71 -5.17
C LEU A 47 -6.14 11.10 -4.19
N ALA A 48 -7.02 11.91 -3.60
CA ALA A 48 -8.08 11.43 -2.73
C ALA A 48 -9.05 10.49 -3.46
N SER A 49 -9.44 10.82 -4.70
CA SER A 49 -10.33 9.96 -5.49
C SER A 49 -9.73 8.60 -5.79
N VAL A 50 -8.48 8.55 -6.26
CA VAL A 50 -7.83 7.26 -6.59
C VAL A 50 -7.48 6.43 -5.36
N THR A 51 -7.35 7.07 -4.18
CA THR A 51 -7.15 6.35 -2.90
C THR A 51 -8.35 5.47 -2.56
N ASN A 52 -9.57 5.88 -2.91
CA ASN A 52 -10.77 5.08 -2.67
C ASN A 52 -10.78 3.77 -3.48
N GLU A 53 -10.03 3.72 -4.60
CA GLU A 53 -9.85 2.53 -5.44
C GLU A 53 -8.61 1.71 -5.03
N GLY A 54 -8.03 2.01 -3.87
CA GLY A 54 -6.93 1.23 -3.29
C GLY A 54 -5.53 1.65 -3.70
N VAL A 55 -5.35 2.83 -4.31
CA VAL A 55 -4.03 3.44 -4.49
C VAL A 55 -3.43 3.78 -3.12
N ASP A 56 -2.21 3.33 -2.85
CA ASP A 56 -1.48 3.66 -1.63
C ASP A 56 -0.99 5.13 -1.69
N LEU A 57 -1.82 6.05 -1.21
CA LEU A 57 -1.53 7.47 -1.19
C LEU A 57 -0.23 7.81 -0.45
N LEU A 58 0.02 7.13 0.67
CA LEU A 58 1.21 7.36 1.46
C LEU A 58 2.45 7.01 0.64
N TYR A 59 2.44 5.85 -0.01
CA TYR A 59 3.53 5.45 -0.89
C TYR A 59 3.72 6.42 -2.04
N VAL A 60 2.64 6.82 -2.73
CA VAL A 60 2.72 7.76 -3.86
C VAL A 60 3.39 9.06 -3.44
N VAL A 61 2.96 9.66 -2.33
CA VAL A 61 3.47 10.97 -1.88
C VAL A 61 4.86 10.87 -1.25
N THR A 62 5.08 9.89 -0.37
CA THR A 62 6.28 9.84 0.49
C THR A 62 7.36 8.88 -0.01
N GLY A 63 7.00 7.88 -0.82
CA GLY A 63 7.87 6.78 -1.19
C GLY A 63 7.98 5.66 -0.13
N GLU A 64 7.33 5.80 1.02
CA GLU A 64 7.30 4.77 2.05
C GLU A 64 6.02 3.94 1.94
N ARG A 65 6.17 2.61 1.78
CA ARG A 65 5.06 1.68 2.04
C ARG A 65 5.00 1.44 3.54
N LYS A 66 3.92 1.88 4.18
CA LYS A 66 3.62 1.45 5.55
C LYS A 66 2.58 0.34 5.49
N PRO A 67 2.59 -0.60 6.45
CA PRO A 67 1.47 -1.51 6.62
C PRO A 67 0.19 -0.67 6.69
N THR A 68 -0.72 -0.88 5.75
CA THR A 68 -2.01 -0.17 5.72
C THR A 68 -2.77 -0.42 7.02
N LYS A 69 -3.60 0.56 7.42
CA LYS A 69 -4.36 0.61 8.68
C LYS A 69 -4.96 -0.73 9.10
N ALA A 70 -5.03 -0.91 10.42
CA ALA A 70 -5.55 -2.05 11.18
C ALA A 70 -6.98 -2.53 10.85
N GLU A 71 -7.65 -1.96 9.84
CA GLU A 71 -8.98 -2.39 9.38
C GLU A 71 -8.92 -3.71 8.58
N SER A 72 -7.73 -4.22 8.27
CA SER A 72 -7.51 -5.57 7.72
C SER A 72 -7.12 -6.60 8.78
N ILE A 73 -7.22 -6.28 10.07
CA ILE A 73 -6.79 -7.15 11.17
C ILE A 73 -8.04 -7.80 11.75
N THR A 74 -8.14 -9.11 11.62
CA THR A 74 -9.15 -9.92 12.29
C THR A 74 -9.05 -9.77 13.81
N VAL A 75 -10.13 -10.09 14.54
CA VAL A 75 -10.13 -10.00 16.01
C VAL A 75 -8.95 -10.75 16.63
N ASP A 76 -8.61 -11.92 16.07
CA ASP A 76 -7.52 -12.76 16.56
C ASP A 76 -6.14 -12.13 16.29
N GLU A 77 -5.93 -11.53 15.12
CA GLU A 77 -4.68 -10.82 14.80
C GLU A 77 -4.50 -9.57 15.68
N ALA A 78 -5.59 -8.89 16.05
CA ALA A 78 -5.54 -7.74 16.94
C ALA A 78 -5.14 -8.15 18.37
N GLN A 79 -5.71 -9.25 18.87
CA GLN A 79 -5.35 -9.82 20.18
C GLN A 79 -3.89 -10.29 20.22
N LEU A 80 -3.39 -10.88 19.13
CA LEU A 80 -1.98 -11.27 19.02
C LEU A 80 -1.06 -10.06 19.09
N LEU A 81 -1.40 -8.96 18.40
CA LEU A 81 -0.62 -7.72 18.43
C LEU A 81 -0.63 -7.04 19.81
N GLU A 82 -1.77 -7.02 20.50
CA GLU A 82 -1.87 -6.50 21.86
C GLU A 82 -0.98 -7.31 22.82
N SER A 83 -1.12 -8.63 22.78
CA SER A 83 -0.29 -9.55 23.58
C SER A 83 1.20 -9.36 23.29
N TYR A 84 1.57 -9.28 22.00
CA TYR A 84 2.95 -9.04 21.59
C TYR A 84 3.49 -7.71 22.12
N ARG A 85 2.70 -6.63 22.11
CA ARG A 85 3.17 -5.31 22.60
C ARG A 85 3.52 -5.32 24.08
N LEU A 86 2.76 -6.07 24.89
CA LEU A 86 2.95 -6.21 26.34
C LEU A 86 4.13 -7.10 26.73
N MET A 87 4.61 -7.97 25.82
CA MET A 87 5.73 -8.87 26.08
C MET A 87 7.07 -8.15 26.23
N ASP A 88 7.96 -8.75 27.02
CA ASP A 88 9.36 -8.34 27.11
C ASP A 88 10.14 -8.74 25.84
N GLY A 89 11.41 -8.34 25.77
CA GLY A 89 12.25 -8.61 24.60
C GLY A 89 12.49 -10.10 24.34
N ALA A 90 12.64 -10.93 25.38
CA ALA A 90 12.93 -12.34 25.24
C ALA A 90 11.71 -13.12 24.74
N ASP A 91 10.54 -12.79 25.28
CA ASP A 91 9.26 -13.39 24.92
C ASP A 91 8.84 -13.02 23.49
N LYS A 92 9.03 -11.76 23.09
CA LYS A 92 8.82 -11.32 21.69
C LYS A 92 9.64 -12.16 20.72
N GLN A 93 10.92 -12.40 21.03
CA GLN A 93 11.81 -13.19 20.18
C GLN A 93 11.38 -14.65 20.11
N SER A 94 10.92 -15.23 21.23
CA SER A 94 10.39 -16.60 21.25
C SER A 94 9.11 -16.73 20.43
N LEU A 95 8.17 -15.80 20.57
CA LEU A 95 6.95 -15.78 19.79
C LEU A 95 7.24 -15.68 18.29
N LEU A 96 8.13 -14.78 17.87
CA LEU A 96 8.51 -14.62 16.46
C LEU A 96 9.15 -15.89 15.89
N ARG A 97 10.03 -16.57 16.64
CA ARG A 97 10.62 -17.85 16.21
C ARG A 97 9.56 -18.93 16.02
N MET A 98 8.63 -19.06 16.95
CA MET A 98 7.54 -20.02 16.87
C MET A 98 6.61 -19.71 15.69
N ALA A 99 6.19 -18.45 15.56
CA ALA A 99 5.35 -18.00 14.44
C ALA A 99 6.02 -18.29 13.09
N PHE A 100 7.32 -18.01 12.96
CA PHE A 100 8.09 -18.32 11.76
C PHE A 100 8.18 -19.83 11.48
N ALA A 101 8.41 -20.65 12.50
CA ALA A 101 8.49 -22.11 12.37
C ALA A 101 7.14 -22.74 11.99
N LEU A 102 6.02 -22.18 12.48
CA LEU A 102 4.66 -22.67 12.23
C LEU A 102 4.07 -22.15 10.91
N ALA A 103 4.54 -21.01 10.42
CA ALA A 103 4.17 -20.52 9.10
C ALA A 103 4.64 -21.55 8.05
N LYS A 104 3.70 -22.32 7.48
CA LYS A 104 3.99 -23.19 6.35
C LYS A 104 4.63 -22.33 5.25
N VAL A 105 5.92 -22.53 5.04
CA VAL A 105 6.60 -22.05 3.83
C VAL A 105 6.02 -22.84 2.67
N VAL A 106 4.89 -22.40 2.12
CA VAL A 106 4.48 -22.78 0.77
C VAL A 106 5.43 -22.06 -0.16
N ARG A 107 6.65 -22.57 -0.28
CA ARG A 107 7.49 -22.29 -1.44
C ARG A 107 6.86 -23.07 -2.58
N SER A 108 5.97 -22.40 -3.30
CA SER A 108 5.50 -22.83 -4.61
C SER A 108 6.73 -23.18 -5.45
N THR A 109 6.79 -24.44 -5.90
CA THR A 109 7.79 -24.92 -6.86
C THR A 109 7.34 -24.55 -8.26
#